data_AF-A0AAW1IYQ6-F1
#
_entry.id   AF-A0AAW1IYQ6-F1
#
_cell.length_a   1.000
_cell.length_b   1.000
_cell.length_c   1.000
_cell.angle_alpha   90.00
_cell.angle_beta   90.00
_cell.angle_gamma   90.00
#
_symmetry.space_group_name_H-M   'P 1'
#
loop_
_entity.id
_entity.type
_entity.pdbx_description
1 polymer ?
#
loop_
_entity_poly.entity_id
_entity_poly.type
_entity_poly.pdbx_seq_one_letter_code
_entity_poly.pdbx_strand_id
1 'polypeptide(L)' 'MSSGAGKVISCTKKEDGTCTKITICELNTPEGKKECECICTCKGSNCNTCVCRCNCTIESAQKVQSSAGVKYTCECSCDC' A
#
# COMPACT_ATOMS: atom_id res chain seq x y z
N MET A 1 -8.50 12.60 -10.84
CA MET A 1 -8.30 12.49 -9.39
C MET A 1 -6.92 11.88 -9.20
N SER A 2 -5.94 12.68 -8.81
CA SER A 2 -4.54 12.24 -8.74
C SER A 2 -4.30 11.61 -7.37
N SER A 3 -4.14 10.28 -7.34
CA SER A 3 -3.61 9.55 -6.19
C SER A 3 -2.25 10.15 -5.84
N GLY A 4 -2.18 10.86 -4.71
CA GLY A 4 -0.92 11.43 -4.23
C GLY A 4 0.12 10.33 -4.08
N ALA A 5 1.34 10.59 -4.54
CA ALA A 5 2.47 9.67 -4.38
C ALA A 5 2.59 9.29 -2.90
N GLY A 6 2.18 8.07 -2.56
CA GLY A 6 2.20 7.60 -1.18
C GLY A 6 3.62 7.61 -0.63
N LYS A 7 3.76 7.87 0.66
CA LYS A 7 5.07 7.83 1.33
C LYS A 7 5.44 6.37 1.56
N VAL A 8 6.52 5.91 0.94
CA VAL A 8 7.09 4.58 1.23
C VAL A 8 7.60 4.62 2.66
N ILE A 9 7.03 3.77 3.51
CA ILE A 9 7.41 3.69 4.93
C ILE A 9 8.27 2.47 5.22
N SER A 10 8.15 1.41 4.42
CA SER A 10 8.91 0.19 4.62
C SER A 10 9.13 -0.59 3.33
N CYS A 11 10.26 -1.26 3.26
CA CYS A 11 10.67 -2.07 2.13
C CYS A 11 11.45 -3.28 2.65
N THR A 12 10.81 -4.45 2.62
CA THR A 12 11.34 -5.67 3.21
C THR A 12 11.50 -6.74 2.14
N LYS A 13 12.73 -7.18 1.89
CA LYS A 13 12.99 -8.36 1.07
C LYS A 13 12.79 -9.61 1.90
N LYS A 14 11.95 -10.53 1.44
CA LYS A 14 11.75 -11.85 2.04
C LYS A 14 12.77 -12.85 1.50
N GLU A 15 13.04 -13.89 2.29
CA GLU A 15 14.00 -14.96 1.96
C GLU A 15 13.58 -15.77 0.72
N ASP A 16 12.28 -15.82 0.43
CA ASP A 16 11.70 -16.44 -0.78
C ASP A 16 12.00 -15.64 -2.08
N GLY A 17 12.77 -14.56 -2.01
CA GLY A 17 13.08 -13.70 -3.15
C GLY A 17 11.95 -12.74 -3.55
N THR A 18 10.86 -12.72 -2.78
CA THR A 18 9.81 -11.70 -2.87
C THR A 18 10.20 -10.45 -2.09
N CYS A 19 9.72 -9.28 -2.52
CA CYS A 19 9.92 -8.01 -1.85
C CYS A 19 8.57 -7.43 -1.46
N THR A 20 8.39 -7.05 -0.21
CA THR A 20 7.21 -6.34 0.27
C THR A 20 7.52 -4.86 0.45
N LYS A 21 6.87 -3.99 -0.32
CA LYS A 21 6.87 -2.53 -0.14
C LYS A 21 5.58 -2.11 0.54
N ILE A 22 5.69 -1.35 1.63
CA ILE A 22 4.55 -0.77 2.33
C ILE A 22 4.58 0.74 2.11
N THR A 23 3.50 1.27 1.56
CA THR A 23 3.34 2.68 1.26
C THR A 23 2.07 3.17 1.93
N ILE A 24 2.17 4.26 2.70
CA ILE A 24 0.97 4.92 3.23
C ILE A 24 0.51 5.97 2.23
N CYS A 25 -0.76 5.88 1.85
CA CYS A 25 -1.46 6.85 1.03
C CYS A 25 -2.68 7.37 1.79
N GLU A 26 -3.16 8.55 1.39
CA GLU A 26 -4.40 9.11 1.92
C GLU A 26 -5.57 8.63 1.06
N LEU A 27 -6.49 7.89 1.68
CA LEU A 27 -7.72 7.42 1.08
C LEU A 27 -8.85 8.38 1.45
N ASN A 28 -9.51 8.94 0.44
CA ASN A 28 -10.71 9.73 0.67
C ASN A 28 -11.90 8.79 0.86
N THR A 29 -12.54 8.88 2.02
CA THR A 29 -13.78 8.17 2.32
C THR A 29 -14.95 9.15 2.51
N PRO A 30 -16.21 8.67 2.45
CA PRO A 30 -17.38 9.50 2.76
C PRO A 30 -17.32 10.14 4.16
N GLU A 31 -16.58 9.51 5.08
CA GLU A 31 -16.36 9.98 6.46
C GLU A 31 -15.17 10.96 6.57
N GLY A 32 -14.41 11.17 5.49
CA GLY A 32 -13.25 12.05 5.43
C GLY A 32 -11.97 11.35 4.95
N LYS A 33 -10.84 12.03 5.08
CA LYS A 33 -9.52 11.49 4.72
C LYS A 33 -9.05 10.48 5.75
N LYS A 34 -8.63 9.29 5.30
CA LYS A 34 -8.14 8.19 6.14
C LYS A 34 -6.79 7.70 5.63
N GLU A 35 -5.95 7.21 6.53
CA GLU A 35 -4.71 6.55 6.14
C GLU A 35 -4.99 5.17 5.56
N CYS A 36 -4.38 4.87 4.43
CA CYS A 36 -4.43 3.58 3.78
C CYS A 36 -3.03 3.02 3.55
N GLU A 37 -2.77 1.84 4.08
CA GLU A 37 -1.52 1.11 3.92
C GLU A 37 -1.60 0.22 2.68
N CYS A 38 -0.95 0.64 1.60
CA CYS A 38 -0.75 -0.20 0.43
C CYS A 38 0.39 -1.19 0.70
N ILE A 39 0.11 -2.48 0.55
CA ILE A 39 1.07 -3.56 0.66
C ILE A 39 1.31 -4.09 -0.75
N CYS A 40 2.50 -3.86 -1.26
CA CYS A 40 2.96 -4.28 -2.58
C CYS A 40 3.90 -5.47 -2.42
N THR A 41 3.50 -6.66 -2.88
CA THR A 41 4.39 -7.82 -2.90
C THR A 41 4.92 -8.02 -4.31
N CYS A 42 6.16 -7.62 -4.53
CA CYS A 42 6.87 -7.67 -5.80
C CYS A 42 7.72 -8.94 -5.87
N LYS A 43 7.71 -9.66 -7.01
CA LYS A 43 8.74 -10.68 -7.28
C LYS A 43 9.93 -10.00 -7.93
N GLY A 44 11.09 -9.98 -7.28
CA GLY A 44 12.27 -9.35 -7.87
C GLY A 44 13.47 -9.23 -6.91
N SER A 45 14.67 -9.27 -7.49
CA SER A 45 15.93 -9.25 -6.74
C SER A 45 16.19 -7.93 -6.01
N ASN A 46 15.67 -6.81 -6.53
CA ASN A 46 15.86 -5.46 -6.00
C ASN A 46 14.53 -4.73 -5.86
N CYS A 47 14.15 -4.44 -4.62
CA CYS A 47 12.91 -3.71 -4.33
C CYS A 47 12.86 -2.32 -4.96
N ASN A 48 14.02 -1.66 -5.12
CA ASN A 48 14.09 -0.26 -5.57
C ASN A 48 13.74 -0.08 -7.05
N THR A 49 13.81 -1.13 -7.87
CA THR A 49 13.46 -1.04 -9.30
C THR A 49 11.97 -1.24 -9.54
N CYS A 50 11.23 -1.79 -8.57
CA CYS A 50 9.80 -2.03 -8.69
C CYS A 50 8.98 -0.80 -8.28
N VAL A 51 7.99 -0.44 -9.09
CA VAL A 51 7.03 0.63 -8.79
C VAL A 51 5.79 0.02 -8.15
N CYS A 52 5.46 0.46 -6.94
CA CYS A 52 4.23 0.11 -6.26
C CYS A 52 3.11 1.03 -6.75
N ARG A 53 2.22 0.53 -7.61
CA ARG A 53 1.06 1.32 -8.07
C ARG A 53 -0.06 1.19 -7.05
N CYS A 54 -0.02 2.08 -6.05
CA CYS A 54 -1.14 2.31 -5.14
C CYS A 54 -2.32 2.92 -5.90
N ASN A 55 -3.23 2.08 -6.40
CA ASN A 55 -4.52 2.54 -6.92
C ASN A 55 -5.63 2.22 -5.92
N CYS A 56 -5.39 2.51 -4.65
CA CYS A 56 -6.35 2.17 -3.62
C CYS A 56 -7.56 3.09 -3.70
N THR A 57 -8.72 2.48 -3.93
CA THR A 57 -10.03 3.11 -3.85
C THR A 57 -10.76 2.59 -2.62
N ILE A 58 -11.82 3.25 -2.20
CA ILE A 58 -12.57 2.78 -1.03
C ILE A 58 -13.22 1.42 -1.26
N GLU A 59 -13.53 1.09 -2.51
CA GLU A 59 -14.13 -0.18 -2.91
C GLU A 59 -13.11 -1.32 -2.88
N SER A 60 -11.84 -1.03 -3.22
CA SER A 60 -10.75 -2.01 -3.18
C SER A 60 -10.04 -2.08 -1.82
N ALA A 61 -10.21 -1.06 -0.97
CA ALA A 61 -9.56 -0.98 0.33
C ALA A 61 -10.23 -1.92 1.34
N GLN A 62 -9.44 -2.74 1.99
CA GLN A 62 -9.85 -3.56 3.13
C GLN A 62 -9.88 -2.70 4.40
N LYS A 63 -11.06 -2.58 5.02
CA LYS A 63 -11.20 -1.90 6.31
C LYS A 63 -10.73 -2.81 7.44
N VAL A 64 -9.65 -2.45 8.10
CA VAL A 64 -9.08 -3.16 9.25
C VAL A 64 -9.40 -2.37 10.51
N GLN A 65 -10.25 -2.92 11.38
CA GLN A 65 -10.54 -2.34 12.67
C GLN A 65 -9.57 -2.89 13.71
N SER A 66 -8.86 -2.01 14.41
CA SER A 66 -7.88 -2.36 15.45
C SER A 66 -8.14 -1.53 16.71
N SER A 67 -7.50 -1.91 17.82
CA SER A 67 -7.61 -1.17 19.10
C SER A 67 -7.15 0.28 19.02
N ALA A 68 -6.34 0.63 18.01
CA ALA A 68 -5.88 1.99 17.72
C ALA A 68 -6.83 2.80 16.81
N GLY A 69 -7.92 2.19 16.31
CA GLY A 69 -8.88 2.82 15.41
C GLY A 69 -9.13 2.03 14.13
N VAL A 70 -9.75 2.68 13.15
CA VAL A 70 -10.00 2.12 11.81
C VAL A 70 -8.85 2.47 10.88
N LYS A 71 -8.24 1.45 10.28
CA LYS A 71 -7.26 1.58 9.21
C LYS A 71 -7.79 0.99 7.91
N TYR A 72 -7.25 1.43 6.79
CA TYR A 72 -7.53 0.83 5.49
C TYR A 72 -6.26 0.19 4.96
N THR A 73 -6.36 -0.98 4.36
CA THR A 73 -5.23 -1.65 3.69
C THR A 73 -5.59 -1.96 2.25
N CYS A 74 -4.59 -1.92 1.38
CA CYS A 74 -4.78 -2.27 -0.03
C CYS A 74 -3.70 -3.24 -0.45
N GLU A 75 -4.07 -4.33 -1.08
CA GLU A 75 -3.10 -5.12 -1.83
C GLU A 75 -2.86 -4.45 -3.17
N CYS A 76 -1.60 -4.18 -3.49
CA CYS A 76 -1.23 -3.46 -4.70
C CYS A 76 -0.31 -4.32 -5.56
N SER A 77 -0.50 -4.21 -6.86
CA SER A 77 0.36 -4.86 -7.83
C SER A 77 1.66 -4.08 -7.99
N CYS A 78 2.77 -4.80 -8.11
CA CYS A 78 4.05 -4.21 -8.49
C CYS A 78 4.26 -4.31 -9.99
N ASP A 79 4.77 -3.23 -10.55
CA ASP A 79 5.34 -3.21 -11.89
C ASP A 79 6.86 -3.27 -11.72
N CYS A 80 7.43 -4.44 -12.02
CA CYS A 80 8.85 -4.75 -12.14
C CYS A 80 9.05 -5.39 -13.53
#